data_AF-A0A087ABU5-F1
#
_entry.id   AF-A0A087ABU5-F1
#
_cell.length_a   1.000
_cell.length_b   1.000
_cell.length_c   1.000
_cell.angle_alpha   90.00
_cell.angle_beta   90.00
_cell.angle_gamma   90.00
#
_symmetry.space_group_name_H-M   'P 1'
#
loop_
_entity.id
_entity.type
_entity.pdbx_description
1 polymer ?
#
loop_
_entity_poly.entity_id
_entity_poly.type
_entity_poly.pdbx_seq_one_letter_code
_entity_poly.pdbx_strand_id
1 'polypeptide(L)'
;MTTRKPWRLRFAPIIDPSVRRPAPKPVRVDLRTVFLIGTGLWAIALIVCLILEAMSFNAQTARIVCTAGVIIGVLMLIWEHFDRWDYRRLGQ
;
A
#
# COMPACT_ATOMS: atom_id res chain seq x y z
N MET A 1 -0.09 52.24 30.60
CA MET A 1 0.76 51.27 29.87
C MET A 1 -0.01 49.97 29.75
N THR A 2 -0.48 49.67 28.54
CA THR A 2 -1.51 48.67 28.24
C THR A 2 -0.87 47.28 28.10
N THR A 3 -1.19 46.35 29.00
CA THR A 3 -0.73 44.96 28.93
C THR A 3 -1.47 44.22 27.80
N ARG A 4 -0.90 44.23 26.59
CA ARG A 4 -1.42 43.41 25.49
C ARG A 4 -1.14 41.94 25.80
N LYS A 5 -2.18 41.21 26.21
CA LYS A 5 -2.19 39.74 26.30
C LYS A 5 -1.92 39.20 24.88
N PRO A 6 -0.78 38.53 24.60
CA PRO A 6 -0.55 37.99 23.27
C PRO A 6 -1.57 36.90 23.03
N TRP A 7 -2.39 37.10 22.00
CA TRP A 7 -3.35 36.13 21.50
C TRP A 7 -2.65 34.78 21.35
N ARG A 8 -3.20 33.77 22.01
CA ARG A 8 -2.75 32.37 22.01
C ARG A 8 -3.00 31.78 20.62
N LEU A 9 -2.22 32.23 19.65
CA LEU A 9 -2.32 31.85 18.25
C LEU A 9 -1.70 30.45 18.06
N ARG A 10 -2.37 29.66 17.23
CA ARG A 10 -1.99 28.33 16.71
C ARG A 10 -0.59 28.23 16.05
N PHE A 11 0.24 29.27 16.14
CA PHE A 11 1.57 29.37 15.53
C PHE A 11 2.72 28.84 16.40
N ALA A 12 2.43 28.40 17.63
CA ALA A 12 3.41 27.73 18.50
C ALA A 12 4.25 26.63 17.79
N PRO A 13 3.73 25.82 16.85
CA PRO A 13 4.52 24.76 16.21
C PRO A 13 5.51 25.23 15.13
N ILE A 14 5.41 26.47 14.65
CA ILE A 14 6.29 27.00 13.58
C ILE A 14 7.55 27.64 14.18
N ILE A 15 7.42 28.26 15.36
CA ILE A 15 8.51 28.99 16.02
C ILE A 15 9.33 28.08 16.94
N ASP A 16 8.72 27.04 17.50
CA ASP A 16 9.40 26.10 18.40
C ASP A 16 9.31 24.66 17.85
N PRO A 17 10.43 24.10 17.31
CA PRO A 17 10.44 22.73 16.78
C PRO A 17 10.19 21.68 17.87
N SER A 18 10.30 22.02 19.17
CA SER A 18 10.02 21.12 20.29
C SER A 18 8.52 20.87 20.52
N VAL A 19 7.64 21.70 19.92
CA VAL A 19 6.16 21.57 20.01
C VAL A 19 5.56 20.81 18.81
N ARG A 20 6.40 20.27 17.91
CA ARG A 20 5.92 19.37 16.85
C ARG A 20 5.25 18.17 17.50
N ARG A 21 3.96 17.97 17.18
CA ARG A 21 3.27 16.72 17.52
C ARG A 21 4.13 15.57 17.00
N PRO A 22 4.38 14.52 17.82
CA PRO A 22 5.12 13.36 17.37
C PRO A 22 4.47 12.86 16.09
N ALA A 23 5.29 12.55 15.07
CA ALA A 23 4.81 12.09 13.78
C ALA A 23 3.75 11.01 14.01
N PRO A 24 2.56 11.12 13.38
CA PRO A 24 1.48 10.19 13.60
C PRO A 24 2.03 8.78 13.38
N LYS A 25 1.82 7.92 14.37
CA LYS A 25 2.32 6.55 14.36
C LYS A 25 1.85 5.92 13.04
N PRO A 26 2.76 5.42 12.18
CA PRO A 26 2.39 4.93 10.85
C PRO A 26 1.23 3.96 11.00
N VAL A 27 0.11 4.28 10.35
CA VAL A 27 -1.07 3.42 10.34
C VAL A 27 -0.60 2.09 9.75
N ARG A 28 -0.67 1.06 10.57
CA ARG A 28 -0.34 -0.30 10.17
C ARG A 28 -1.51 -0.85 9.37
N VAL A 29 -1.71 -0.31 8.18
CA VAL A 29 -2.43 -1.03 7.14
C VAL A 29 -1.49 -2.15 6.71
N ASP A 30 -1.87 -3.39 6.98
CA ASP A 30 -1.15 -4.56 6.52
C ASP A 30 -1.33 -4.66 4.99
N LEU A 31 -0.55 -3.86 4.26
CA LEU A 31 -0.50 -3.84 2.80
C LEU A 31 -0.28 -5.26 2.27
N ARG A 32 0.59 -6.05 2.91
CA ARG A 32 0.77 -7.48 2.60
C ARG A 32 -0.52 -8.28 2.56
N THR A 33 -1.39 -8.11 3.54
CA THR A 33 -2.64 -8.87 3.62
C THR A 33 -3.55 -8.49 2.47
N VAL A 34 -3.64 -7.19 2.15
CA VAL A 34 -4.45 -6.69 1.04
C VAL A 34 -3.90 -7.19 -0.30
N PHE A 35 -2.57 -7.13 -0.51
CA PHE A 35 -1.94 -7.60 -1.74
C PHE A 35 -2.00 -9.12 -1.89
N LEU A 36 -1.89 -9.89 -0.81
CA LEU A 36 -2.07 -11.34 -0.82
C LEU A 36 -3.50 -11.72 -1.22
N ILE A 37 -4.50 -11.05 -0.63
CA ILE A 37 -5.91 -11.29 -0.96
C ILE A 37 -6.18 -10.93 -2.42
N GLY A 38 -5.70 -9.76 -2.88
CA GLY A 38 -5.86 -9.33 -4.27
C GLY A 38 -5.21 -10.31 -5.26
N THR A 39 -3.96 -10.70 -5.01
CA THR A 39 -3.22 -11.63 -5.88
C THR A 39 -3.84 -13.02 -5.88
N GLY A 40 -4.28 -13.50 -4.71
CA GLY A 40 -4.99 -14.78 -4.58
C GLY A 40 -6.31 -14.79 -5.35
N LEU A 41 -7.08 -13.70 -5.28
CA LEU A 41 -8.31 -13.54 -6.05
C LEU A 41 -8.04 -13.58 -7.56
N TRP A 42 -7.02 -12.86 -8.03
CA TRP A 42 -6.61 -12.88 -9.43
C TRP A 42 -6.12 -14.27 -9.88
N ALA A 43 -5.40 -15.00 -9.02
CA ALA A 43 -4.96 -16.37 -9.31
C ALA A 43 -6.13 -17.34 -9.45
N ILE A 44 -7.13 -17.23 -8.56
CA ILE A 44 -8.37 -18.02 -8.66
C ILE A 44 -9.11 -17.69 -9.96
N ALA A 45 -9.26 -16.41 -10.30
CA ALA A 45 -9.88 -15.99 -11.55
C ALA A 45 -9.14 -16.53 -12.78
N LEU A 46 -7.80 -16.58 -12.73
CA LEU A 46 -6.98 -17.16 -13.78
C LEU A 46 -7.23 -18.67 -13.92
N ILE A 47 -7.30 -19.42 -12.81
CA ILE A 47 -7.63 -20.85 -12.82
C ILE A 47 -9.01 -21.07 -13.48
N VAL A 48 -10.01 -20.27 -13.13
CA VAL A 48 -11.35 -20.34 -13.74
C VAL A 48 -11.27 -20.09 -15.25
N CYS A 49 -10.52 -19.07 -15.69
CA CYS A 49 -10.33 -18.80 -17.12
C CYS A 49 -9.64 -19.96 -17.85
N LEU A 50 -8.65 -20.62 -17.24
CA LEU A 50 -7.99 -21.80 -17.82
C LEU A 50 -8.96 -22.97 -18.00
N ILE A 51 -9.87 -23.19 -17.03
CA ILE A 51 -10.89 -24.23 -17.11
C ILE A 51 -11.90 -23.92 -18.23
N LEU A 52 -12.36 -22.67 -18.34
CA LEU A 52 -13.27 -22.28 -19.42
C LEU A 52 -12.65 -22.49 -20.80
N GLU A 53 -11.37 -22.15 -20.97
CA GLU A 53 -10.68 -22.42 -22.24
C GLU A 53 -10.49 -23.92 -22.51
N ALA A 54 -10.24 -24.74 -21.48
CA ALA A 54 -10.19 -26.20 -21.63
C ALA A 54 -11.55 -26.76 -22.10
N MET A 55 -12.65 -26.11 -21.74
CA MET A 55 -14.00 -26.40 -22.22
C MET A 55 -14.31 -25.77 -23.59
N SER A 56 -13.30 -25.25 -24.30
CA SER A 56 -13.39 -24.63 -25.63
C SER A 56 -14.18 -23.32 -25.70
N PHE A 57 -14.38 -22.63 -24.57
CA PHE A 57 -14.93 -21.27 -24.57
C PHE A 57 -13.85 -20.24 -24.90
N ASN A 58 -14.19 -19.25 -25.74
CA ASN A 58 -13.26 -18.19 -26.11
C ASN A 58 -13.19 -17.14 -24.98
N ALA A 59 -12.30 -17.39 -24.02
CA ALA A 59 -12.06 -16.53 -22.85
C ALA A 59 -10.72 -15.78 -22.91
N GLN A 60 -10.17 -15.58 -24.12
CA GLN A 60 -8.85 -14.99 -24.36
C GLN A 60 -8.66 -13.64 -23.63
N THR A 61 -9.62 -12.72 -23.75
CA THR A 61 -9.56 -11.41 -23.09
C THR A 61 -9.54 -11.55 -21.57
N ALA A 62 -10.38 -12.43 -21.01
CA ALA A 62 -10.45 -12.68 -19.58
C ALA A 62 -9.14 -13.30 -19.06
N ARG A 63 -8.54 -14.23 -19.82
CA ARG A 63 -7.24 -14.82 -19.50
C ARG A 63 -6.14 -13.76 -19.46
N ILE A 64 -6.05 -12.88 -20.46
CA ILE A 64 -5.05 -11.81 -20.52
C ILE A 64 -5.18 -10.87 -19.31
N VAL A 65 -6.40 -10.44 -19.00
CA VAL A 65 -6.66 -9.54 -17.86
C VAL A 65 -6.31 -10.23 -16.54
N CYS A 66 -6.69 -11.50 -16.36
CA CYS A 66 -6.33 -12.24 -15.16
C CYS A 66 -4.83 -12.42 -15.00
N THR A 67 -4.13 -12.68 -16.11
CA THR A 67 -2.67 -12.86 -16.10
C THR A 67 -1.97 -11.55 -15.74
N ALA A 68 -2.43 -10.43 -16.32
CA ALA A 68 -1.94 -9.10 -15.95
C ALA A 68 -2.19 -8.78 -14.47
N GLY A 69 -3.37 -9.09 -13.94
CA GLY A 69 -3.71 -8.91 -12.53
C GLY A 69 -2.82 -9.72 -11.58
N VAL A 70 -2.54 -10.98 -11.93
CA VAL A 70 -1.59 -11.83 -11.17
C VAL A 70 -0.18 -11.25 -11.22
N ILE A 71 0.31 -10.83 -12.41
CA ILE A 71 1.65 -10.27 -12.57
C ILE A 71 1.80 -8.99 -11.72
N ILE A 72 0.85 -8.06 -11.80
CA ILE A 72 0.87 -6.82 -11.03
C ILE A 72 0.83 -7.12 -9.53
N GLY A 73 -0.04 -8.05 -9.10
CA GLY A 73 -0.15 -8.46 -7.69
C GLY A 73 1.16 -9.05 -7.14
N VAL A 74 1.80 -9.94 -7.91
CA VAL A 74 3.10 -10.53 -7.55
C VAL A 74 4.19 -9.47 -7.49
N LEU A 75 4.25 -8.55 -8.46
CA LEU A 75 5.23 -7.45 -8.46
C LEU A 75 5.07 -6.54 -7.23
N MET A 76 3.84 -6.22 -6.82
CA MET A 76 3.59 -5.44 -5.60
C MET A 76 3.99 -6.20 -4.33
N LEU A 77 3.72 -7.51 -4.25
CA LEU A 77 4.15 -8.35 -3.12
C LEU A 77 5.68 -8.42 -3.01
N ILE A 78 6.37 -8.55 -4.15
CA ILE A 78 7.83 -8.52 -4.23
C ILE A 78 8.35 -7.16 -3.75
N TRP A 79 7.79 -6.07 -4.28
CA TRP A 79 8.18 -4.71 -3.91
C TRP A 79 8.02 -4.47 -2.40
N GLU A 80 6.89 -4.84 -1.80
CA GLU A 80 6.68 -4.67 -0.35
C GLU A 80 7.61 -5.57 0.48
N HIS A 81 7.96 -6.76 -0.02
CA HIS A 81 8.96 -7.60 0.63
C HIS A 81 10.35 -6.93 0.62
N PHE A 82 10.73 -6.31 -0.49
CA PHE A 82 11.99 -5.60 -0.63
C PHE A 82 12.03 -4.28 0.15
N ASP A 83 10.98 -3.46 0.09
CA ASP A 83 10.86 -2.19 0.81
C ASP A 83 11.10 -2.42 2.32
N ARG A 84 10.49 -3.47 2.90
CA ARG A 84 10.73 -3.90 4.29
C ARG A 84 12.17 -4.33 4.57
N TRP A 85 12.84 -4.95 3.59
CA TRP A 85 14.23 -5.39 3.73
C TRP A 85 15.21 -4.22 3.63
N ASP A 86 14.88 -3.21 2.81
CA ASP A 86 15.68 -2.01 2.63
C ASP A 86 15.67 -1.11 3.87
N TYR A 87 14.53 -0.96 4.56
CA TYR A 87 14.50 -0.27 5.87
C TYR A 87 15.44 -0.89 6.91
N ARG A 88 15.65 -2.21 6.87
CA ARG A 88 16.61 -2.88 7.78
C ARG A 88 18.06 -2.65 7.37
N ARG A 89 18.32 -2.44 6.08
CA ARG A 89 19.65 -2.15 5.54
C ARG A 89 20.06 -0.70 5.76
N LEU A 90 19.12 0.24 5.64
CA LEU A 90 19.35 1.68 5.83
C LEU A 90 19.40 2.12 7.30
N GLY A 91 18.97 1.27 8.24
CA GLY A 91 19.02 1.51 9.68
C GLY A 91 20.27 0.96 10.39
N GLN A 92 21.22 0.40 9.62
CA GLN A 92 22.61 0.15 10.03
C GLN A 92 23.47 1.32 9.53
#